data_AF-A0A8H3C1J9-F1
#
_entry.id   AF-A0A8H3C1J9-F1
#
_cell.length_a   1.000
_cell.length_b   1.000
_cell.length_c   1.000
_cell.angle_alpha   90.00
_cell.angle_beta   90.00
_cell.angle_gamma   90.00
#
_symmetry.space_group_name_H-M   'P 1'
#
loop_
_entity.id
_entity.type
_entity.pdbx_description
1 polymer ?
#
loop_
_entity_poly.entity_id
_entity_poly.type
_entity_poly.pdbx_seq_one_letter_code
_entity_poly.pdbx_strand_id
1 'polypeptide(L)'
;MKFHQIPAIHSIITRWRQPQTGKSASDPALNAPADSNGQSLPVRAPPSPKSPSKKSVRISEVESPPRQNSSVKGKGREVVADHGPAASMPQLPSPPPSPLLPRRSRSNRCCSGEPATHSQLGEIVKKCGPVHIHERFECEDAVDPVRLLTLTRRTLVNEARVRGGNALVDETWEYTVSKRGKSGYTVKVDYSAGAAFVTGDGAHDPQKPVAIDIAKTKGINGLMTVTSRH
;
A
#
# COMPACT_ATOMS: atom_id res chain seq x y z
N MET A 1 -49.58 14.84 -19.53
CA MET A 1 -48.21 14.50 -19.08
C MET A 1 -48.32 13.66 -17.83
N LYS A 2 -47.95 12.37 -17.88
CA LYS A 2 -48.10 11.42 -16.76
C LYS A 2 -46.81 11.41 -15.94
N PHE A 3 -46.87 11.87 -14.69
CA PHE A 3 -45.78 11.76 -13.75
C PHE A 3 -45.76 10.34 -13.17
N HIS A 4 -44.66 9.61 -13.40
CA HIS A 4 -44.43 8.33 -12.75
C HIS A 4 -43.95 8.56 -11.31
N GLN A 5 -44.74 8.04 -10.38
CA GLN A 5 -44.51 8.05 -8.94
C GLN A 5 -43.45 7.00 -8.59
N ILE A 6 -42.35 7.43 -7.99
CA ILE A 6 -41.27 6.55 -7.52
C ILE A 6 -41.68 5.99 -6.14
N PRO A 7 -41.68 4.66 -5.92
CA PRO A 7 -41.99 4.10 -4.60
C PRO A 7 -40.85 4.32 -3.61
N ALA A 8 -41.22 4.69 -2.39
CA ALA A 8 -40.31 4.93 -1.27
C ALA A 8 -39.60 3.63 -0.85
N ILE A 9 -38.27 3.71 -0.72
CA ILE A 9 -37.44 2.63 -0.19
C ILE A 9 -37.59 2.65 1.34
N HIS A 10 -38.26 1.63 1.89
CA HIS A 10 -38.33 1.43 3.34
C HIS A 10 -36.94 1.09 3.89
N SER A 11 -36.49 1.88 4.86
CA SER A 11 -35.25 1.69 5.60
C SER A 11 -35.23 0.36 6.34
N ILE A 12 -34.24 -0.49 6.04
CA ILE A 12 -33.96 -1.70 6.80
C ILE A 12 -33.24 -1.28 8.09
N ILE A 13 -33.98 -1.20 9.18
CA ILE A 13 -33.45 -1.05 10.55
C ILE A 13 -32.84 -2.39 10.96
N THR A 14 -31.50 -2.48 10.97
CA THR A 14 -30.79 -3.60 11.61
C THR A 14 -30.75 -3.36 13.11
N ARG A 15 -31.71 -3.97 13.81
CA ARG A 15 -31.81 -3.98 15.28
C ARG A 15 -30.73 -4.89 15.84
N TRP A 16 -29.61 -4.32 16.28
CA TRP A 16 -28.59 -5.08 17.02
C TRP A 16 -29.13 -5.48 18.39
N ARG A 17 -29.07 -6.79 18.65
CA ARG A 17 -29.55 -7.46 19.85
C ARG A 17 -28.58 -7.17 21.00
N GLN A 18 -29.06 -6.44 22.01
CA GLN A 18 -28.38 -6.19 23.27
C GLN A 18 -28.43 -7.44 24.16
N PRO A 19 -27.30 -7.96 24.68
CA PRO A 19 -27.33 -9.01 25.68
C PRO A 19 -27.71 -8.43 27.05
N GLN A 20 -28.91 -8.80 27.49
CA GLN A 20 -29.37 -8.67 28.87
C GLN A 20 -28.60 -9.68 29.73
N THR A 21 -27.73 -9.20 30.61
CA THR A 21 -27.36 -9.94 31.83
C THR A 21 -28.02 -9.22 32.99
N GLY A 22 -29.12 -9.82 33.45
CA GLY A 22 -29.87 -9.32 34.59
C GLY A 22 -29.31 -9.83 35.91
N LYS A 23 -29.70 -9.05 36.94
CA LYS A 23 -29.80 -9.36 38.37
C LYS A 23 -28.52 -9.31 39.20
N SER A 24 -28.54 -8.83 40.43
CA SER A 24 -29.42 -7.93 41.18
C SER A 24 -28.83 -7.83 42.58
N ALA A 25 -28.84 -6.63 43.16
CA ALA A 25 -29.09 -6.35 44.58
C ALA A 25 -27.99 -6.66 45.64
N SER A 26 -27.51 -5.54 46.21
CA SER A 26 -27.53 -5.22 47.65
C SER A 26 -26.23 -5.25 48.48
N ASP A 27 -25.85 -4.02 48.87
CA ASP A 27 -25.50 -3.50 50.20
C ASP A 27 -24.12 -3.73 50.87
N PRO A 28 -23.71 -2.79 51.75
CA PRO A 28 -22.31 -2.52 52.09
C PRO A 28 -21.95 -2.81 53.55
N ALA A 29 -20.65 -2.69 53.80
CA ALA A 29 -20.01 -2.23 55.03
C ALA A 29 -19.38 -3.27 55.98
N LEU A 30 -18.17 -2.85 56.42
CA LEU A 30 -17.45 -3.11 57.67
C LEU A 30 -16.41 -4.25 57.76
N ASN A 31 -15.15 -3.75 57.86
CA ASN A 31 -14.09 -4.11 58.82
C ASN A 31 -13.17 -5.32 58.60
N ALA A 32 -11.95 -4.99 58.13
CA ALA A 32 -10.62 -5.27 58.74
C ALA A 32 -10.20 -6.73 59.04
N PRO A 33 -8.96 -7.00 59.53
CA PRO A 33 -7.85 -7.45 58.68
C PRO A 33 -7.21 -8.80 59.10
N ALA A 34 -6.20 -9.21 58.32
CA ALA A 34 -5.19 -10.25 58.59
C ALA A 34 -5.69 -11.71 58.61
N ASP A 35 -5.24 -12.50 57.63
CA ASP A 35 -4.15 -13.45 57.89
C ASP A 35 -3.72 -14.19 56.62
N SER A 36 -2.41 -14.12 56.39
CA SER A 36 -1.52 -15.19 55.94
C SER A 36 -2.16 -16.53 55.56
N ASN A 37 -2.12 -16.89 54.27
CA ASN A 37 -1.61 -18.22 53.92
C ASN A 37 -1.23 -18.32 52.45
N GLY A 38 0.01 -18.76 52.21
CA GLY A 38 0.50 -19.08 50.88
C GLY A 38 -0.11 -20.37 50.36
N GLN A 39 -0.53 -20.37 49.10
CA GLN A 39 -0.54 -21.57 48.28
C GLN A 39 -0.41 -21.16 46.82
N SER A 40 0.81 -21.25 46.32
CA SER A 40 1.15 -21.16 44.90
C SER A 40 0.47 -22.32 44.17
N LEU A 41 -0.50 -22.01 43.31
CA LEU A 41 -1.07 -22.99 42.39
C LEU A 41 -0.03 -23.35 41.31
N PRO A 42 0.19 -24.64 41.00
CA PRO A 42 1.09 -25.02 39.92
C PRO A 42 0.46 -24.65 38.57
N VAL A 43 1.12 -23.73 37.87
CA VAL A 43 0.82 -23.35 36.48
C VAL A 43 0.99 -24.60 35.61
N ARG A 44 -0.14 -25.15 35.15
CA ARG A 44 -0.17 -26.27 34.20
C ARG A 44 0.20 -25.71 32.83
N ALA A 45 1.41 -26.01 32.37
CA ALA A 45 1.86 -25.62 31.03
C ALA A 45 0.96 -26.25 29.95
N PRO A 46 0.56 -25.50 28.92
CA PRO A 46 -0.20 -26.05 27.79
C PRO A 46 0.67 -27.02 26.97
N PRO A 47 0.09 -28.10 26.41
CA PRO A 47 0.82 -29.05 25.58
C PRO A 47 1.30 -28.38 24.29
N SER A 48 2.58 -28.60 23.98
CA SER A 48 3.22 -28.09 22.76
C SER A 48 2.52 -28.60 21.49
N PRO A 49 2.24 -27.72 20.51
CA PRO A 49 1.70 -28.15 19.22
C PRO A 49 2.74 -28.99 18.47
N LYS A 50 2.34 -30.22 18.12
CA LYS A 50 3.12 -31.16 17.31
C LYS A 50 3.43 -30.52 15.94
N SER A 51 4.71 -30.44 15.61
CA SER A 51 5.20 -29.94 14.32
C SER A 51 4.68 -30.81 13.17
N PRO A 52 4.10 -30.23 12.11
CA PRO A 52 3.74 -30.99 10.92
C PRO A 52 5.01 -31.40 10.15
N SER A 53 5.07 -32.69 9.87
CA SER A 53 6.12 -33.39 9.14
C SER A 53 6.30 -32.83 7.72
N LYS A 54 7.55 -32.51 7.37
CA LYS A 54 7.97 -32.08 6.03
C LYS A 54 7.91 -33.26 5.05
N LYS A 55 6.87 -33.34 4.22
CA LYS A 55 6.93 -34.12 2.97
C LYS A 55 7.57 -33.26 1.89
N SER A 56 8.86 -33.51 1.66
CA SER A 56 9.63 -32.99 0.53
C SER A 56 9.14 -33.66 -0.76
N VAL A 57 8.43 -32.92 -1.60
CA VAL A 57 8.12 -33.35 -2.97
C VAL A 57 9.26 -32.87 -3.87
N ARG A 58 10.13 -33.82 -4.27
CA ARG A 58 11.02 -33.67 -5.42
C ARG A 58 10.14 -33.80 -6.67
N ILE A 59 10.15 -32.79 -7.53
CA ILE A 59 9.74 -32.96 -8.92
C ILE A 59 10.91 -32.56 -9.79
N SER A 60 11.20 -33.48 -10.69
CA SER A 60 12.41 -33.60 -11.47
C SER A 60 12.50 -32.55 -12.56
N GLU A 61 13.73 -32.05 -12.66
CA GLU A 61 14.43 -31.52 -13.82
C GLU A 61 14.04 -32.26 -15.12
N VAL A 62 13.50 -31.52 -16.10
CA VAL A 62 13.45 -31.93 -17.50
C VAL A 62 14.01 -30.78 -18.33
N GLU A 63 15.33 -30.88 -18.54
CA GLU A 63 15.99 -30.86 -19.85
C GLU A 63 15.36 -29.94 -20.93
N SER A 64 16.01 -28.78 -21.12
CA SER A 64 15.99 -28.04 -22.39
C SER A 64 16.85 -28.77 -23.43
N PRO A 65 16.54 -28.65 -24.75
CA PRO A 65 17.56 -28.10 -25.66
C PRO A 65 16.93 -27.27 -26.84
N PRO A 66 17.68 -26.69 -27.80
CA PRO A 66 17.78 -25.23 -27.93
C PRO A 66 17.49 -24.66 -29.34
N ARG A 67 17.55 -23.32 -29.44
CA ARG A 67 17.99 -22.47 -30.58
C ARG A 67 17.35 -22.67 -31.96
N GLN A 68 16.63 -21.63 -32.41
CA GLN A 68 16.59 -21.25 -33.82
C GLN A 68 17.24 -19.89 -34.02
N ASN A 69 18.32 -19.89 -34.80
CA ASN A 69 19.06 -18.71 -35.22
C ASN A 69 18.49 -18.29 -36.60
N SER A 70 17.89 -17.11 -36.72
CA SER A 70 17.59 -16.51 -38.03
C SER A 70 18.60 -15.41 -38.33
N SER A 71 19.72 -15.81 -38.94
CA SER A 71 20.69 -14.89 -39.54
C SER A 71 20.39 -14.82 -41.04
N VAL A 72 19.72 -13.75 -41.46
CA VAL A 72 19.38 -13.51 -42.86
C VAL A 72 20.55 -12.78 -43.52
N LYS A 73 21.13 -13.47 -44.51
CA LYS A 73 22.26 -13.10 -45.34
C LYS A 73 21.83 -12.04 -46.36
N GLY A 74 22.12 -10.77 -46.08
CA GLY A 74 21.96 -9.65 -47.03
C GLY A 74 23.15 -9.59 -47.99
N LYS A 75 22.97 -10.18 -49.17
CA LYS A 75 23.94 -10.22 -50.27
C LYS A 75 23.90 -8.88 -51.02
N GLY A 76 25.07 -8.27 -51.20
CA GLY A 76 25.22 -7.04 -51.99
C GLY A 76 24.73 -7.20 -53.42
N ARG A 77 24.15 -6.12 -53.94
CA ARG A 77 24.07 -5.85 -55.37
C ARG A 77 24.30 -4.35 -55.55
N GLU A 78 25.52 -4.07 -55.98
CA GLU A 78 25.94 -2.86 -56.66
C GLU A 78 25.11 -2.73 -57.94
N VAL A 79 24.41 -1.60 -58.08
CA VAL A 79 23.79 -1.20 -59.34
C VAL A 79 24.34 0.19 -59.65
N VAL A 80 25.34 0.18 -60.52
CA VAL A 80 25.75 1.32 -61.32
C VAL A 80 24.61 1.65 -62.29
N ALA A 81 24.10 2.87 -62.25
CA ALA A 81 23.30 3.45 -63.31
C ALA A 81 23.62 4.94 -63.41
N ASP A 82 24.58 5.19 -64.30
CA ASP A 82 24.62 6.19 -65.36
C ASP A 82 23.83 7.51 -65.23
N HIS A 83 24.52 8.58 -65.63
CA HIS A 83 24.12 9.97 -65.53
C HIS A 83 23.17 10.38 -66.66
N GLY A 84 22.06 11.03 -66.30
CA GLY A 84 21.23 11.84 -67.21
C GLY A 84 21.01 13.24 -66.62
N PRO A 85 21.11 14.33 -67.39
CA PRO A 85 21.01 15.69 -66.87
C PRO A 85 19.54 16.10 -66.78
N ALA A 86 19.00 16.19 -65.57
CA ALA A 86 17.66 16.72 -65.34
C ALA A 86 17.66 17.72 -64.16
N ALA A 87 17.56 18.99 -64.55
CA ALA A 87 17.05 20.14 -63.81
C ALA A 87 17.50 20.33 -62.35
N SER A 88 18.38 21.30 -62.14
CA SER A 88 18.70 21.92 -60.85
C SER A 88 17.44 22.41 -60.12
N MET A 89 16.95 21.61 -59.18
CA MET A 89 16.09 22.10 -58.09
C MET A 89 16.98 22.86 -57.10
N PRO A 90 16.61 24.09 -56.67
CA PRO A 90 17.31 24.77 -55.59
C PRO A 90 17.18 23.94 -54.30
N GLN A 91 18.30 23.48 -53.75
CA GLN A 91 18.34 22.79 -52.47
C GLN A 91 17.90 23.75 -51.36
N LEU A 92 16.75 23.45 -50.73
CA LEU A 92 16.36 24.12 -49.49
C LEU A 92 17.35 23.72 -48.36
N PRO A 93 17.72 24.68 -47.49
CA PRO A 93 18.58 24.40 -46.35
C PRO A 93 17.91 23.36 -45.43
N SER A 94 18.70 22.39 -44.97
CA SER A 94 18.24 21.33 -44.08
C SER A 94 17.60 21.95 -42.82
N PRO A 95 16.44 21.44 -42.37
CA PRO A 95 15.83 21.93 -41.13
C PRO A 95 16.80 21.68 -39.96
N PRO A 96 16.89 22.62 -39.00
CA PRO A 96 17.79 22.48 -37.85
C PRO A 96 17.44 21.22 -37.04
N PRO A 97 18.43 20.56 -36.41
CA PRO A 97 18.18 19.40 -35.57
C PRO A 97 17.18 19.78 -34.48
N SER A 98 16.04 19.08 -34.45
CA SER A 98 15.00 19.33 -33.46
C SER A 98 15.58 19.21 -32.04
N PRO A 99 15.16 20.05 -31.08
CA PRO A 99 15.65 19.97 -29.72
C PRO A 99 15.40 18.55 -29.17
N LEU A 100 16.46 17.89 -28.73
CA LEU A 100 16.36 16.63 -27.99
C LEU A 100 15.64 16.93 -26.68
N LEU A 101 14.30 16.84 -26.68
CA LEU A 101 13.52 16.92 -25.46
C LEU A 101 14.06 15.85 -24.51
N PRO A 102 14.45 16.21 -23.27
CA PRO A 102 14.92 15.24 -22.32
C PRO A 102 13.82 14.20 -22.16
N ARG A 103 14.16 12.95 -22.50
CA ARG A 103 13.29 11.79 -22.32
C ARG A 103 13.01 11.70 -20.83
N ARG A 104 11.93 12.36 -20.37
CA ARG A 104 11.49 12.38 -18.98
C ARG A 104 11.45 10.92 -18.54
N SER A 105 12.37 10.56 -17.66
CA SER A 105 12.23 9.40 -16.79
C SER A 105 10.81 9.46 -16.26
N ARG A 106 9.96 8.52 -16.69
CA ARG A 106 8.56 8.44 -16.27
C ARG A 106 8.56 7.91 -14.83
N SER A 107 9.06 8.69 -13.88
CA SER A 107 8.86 8.36 -12.47
C SER A 107 7.36 8.47 -12.21
N ASN A 108 6.72 7.33 -11.94
CA ASN A 108 5.32 7.31 -11.57
C ASN A 108 5.23 7.76 -10.10
N ARG A 109 5.24 9.08 -9.92
CA ARG A 109 5.00 9.77 -8.64
C ARG A 109 3.49 9.90 -8.44
N CYS A 110 3.02 9.63 -7.24
CA CYS A 110 1.62 9.77 -6.83
C CYS A 110 1.58 10.26 -5.38
N CYS A 111 0.57 11.06 -5.03
CA CYS A 111 0.44 11.66 -3.69
C CYS A 111 -1.02 11.79 -3.28
N SER A 112 -1.26 11.95 -1.98
CA SER A 112 -2.59 12.17 -1.39
C SER A 112 -3.22 13.51 -1.77
N GLY A 113 -2.39 14.52 -2.10
CA GLY A 113 -2.82 15.91 -2.24
C GLY A 113 -2.78 16.65 -0.91
N GLU A 114 -3.84 17.39 -0.58
CA GLU A 114 -3.95 18.14 0.67
C GLU A 114 -3.93 17.20 1.90
N PRO A 115 -3.40 17.67 3.06
CA PRO A 115 -3.48 16.93 4.31
C PRO A 115 -4.92 16.58 4.67
N ALA A 116 -5.16 15.31 4.98
CA ALA A 116 -6.50 14.81 5.25
C ALA A 116 -6.54 14.03 6.56
N THR A 117 -7.65 14.16 7.29
CA THR A 117 -7.95 13.37 8.48
C THR A 117 -9.15 12.47 8.18
N HIS A 118 -9.15 11.25 8.73
CA HIS A 118 -10.29 10.34 8.57
C HIS A 118 -11.55 10.91 9.22
N SER A 119 -12.68 10.87 8.51
CA SER A 119 -13.98 11.32 9.02
C SER A 119 -14.51 10.46 10.17
N GLN A 120 -14.01 9.23 10.31
CA GLN A 120 -14.35 8.31 11.39
C GLN A 120 -13.55 8.57 12.66
N LEU A 121 -12.65 9.56 12.65
CA LEU A 121 -11.84 9.88 13.82
C LEU A 121 -12.70 10.60 14.86
N GLY A 122 -12.61 10.15 16.11
CA GLY A 122 -13.28 10.79 17.25
C GLY A 122 -12.75 12.18 17.59
N GLU A 123 -13.11 12.67 18.77
CA GLU A 123 -12.69 13.99 19.24
C GLU A 123 -11.21 14.02 19.62
N ILE A 124 -10.45 14.96 19.03
CA ILE A 124 -9.03 15.14 19.31
C ILE A 124 -8.87 15.88 20.64
N VAL A 125 -8.39 15.16 21.66
CA VAL A 125 -8.15 15.71 23.01
C VAL A 125 -6.78 16.37 23.10
N LYS A 126 -5.76 15.77 22.46
CA LYS A 126 -4.38 16.24 22.56
C LYS A 126 -3.61 16.01 21.26
N LYS A 127 -2.83 16.99 20.84
CA LYS A 127 -1.83 16.83 19.77
C LYS A 127 -0.49 16.40 20.37
N CYS A 128 0.09 15.34 19.82
CA CYS A 128 1.33 14.71 20.28
C CYS A 128 2.53 15.00 19.34
N GLY A 129 2.38 15.97 18.43
CA GLY A 129 3.41 16.45 17.52
C GLY A 129 3.47 15.71 16.18
N PRO A 130 4.31 16.17 15.23
CA PRO A 130 4.40 15.59 13.90
C PRO A 130 5.18 14.27 13.90
N VAL A 131 4.77 13.34 13.04
CA VAL A 131 5.45 12.07 12.75
C VAL A 131 5.69 11.96 11.25
N HIS A 132 6.83 11.42 10.86
CA HIS A 132 7.20 11.24 9.46
C HIS A 132 8.05 10.00 9.28
N ILE A 133 7.81 9.27 8.21
CA ILE A 133 8.52 8.05 7.84
C ILE A 133 8.83 8.08 6.35
N HIS A 134 10.09 7.77 6.03
CA HIS A 134 10.55 7.44 4.69
C HIS A 134 10.85 5.94 4.64
N GLU A 135 10.15 5.20 3.79
CA GLU A 135 10.39 3.77 3.60
C GLU A 135 10.68 3.45 2.13
N ARG A 136 11.58 2.51 1.92
CA ARG A 136 11.91 1.99 0.60
C ARG A 136 11.59 0.51 0.51
N PHE A 137 10.79 0.14 -0.49
CA PHE A 137 10.44 -1.22 -0.80
C PHE A 137 11.09 -1.67 -2.11
N GLU A 138 11.57 -2.90 -2.12
CA GLU A 138 11.93 -3.62 -3.33
C GLU A 138 10.84 -4.65 -3.61
N CYS A 139 10.21 -4.55 -4.78
CA CYS A 139 9.11 -5.40 -5.19
C CYS A 139 9.46 -6.15 -6.46
N GLU A 140 8.92 -7.35 -6.64
CA GLU A 140 8.97 -8.12 -7.87
C GLU A 140 7.58 -8.32 -8.46
N ASP A 141 7.54 -8.42 -9.79
CA ASP A 141 6.40 -8.71 -10.67
C ASP A 141 5.29 -7.64 -10.71
N ALA A 142 4.96 -7.04 -9.57
CA ALA A 142 3.90 -6.05 -9.45
C ALA A 142 4.15 -5.05 -8.31
N VAL A 143 3.31 -4.02 -8.23
CA VAL A 143 3.31 -3.01 -7.17
C VAL A 143 1.88 -2.71 -6.80
N ASP A 144 1.52 -3.00 -5.55
CA ASP A 144 0.26 -2.65 -4.91
C ASP A 144 0.50 -1.47 -3.94
N PRO A 145 0.22 -0.23 -4.37
CA PRO A 145 0.46 0.96 -3.55
C PRO A 145 -0.35 0.97 -2.26
N VAL A 146 -1.58 0.43 -2.28
CA VAL A 146 -2.47 0.41 -1.11
C VAL A 146 -1.84 -0.43 -0.01
N ARG A 147 -1.31 -1.60 -0.36
CA ARG A 147 -0.61 -2.45 0.60
C ARG A 147 0.66 -1.80 1.15
N LEU A 148 1.48 -1.16 0.30
CA LEU A 148 2.71 -0.50 0.75
C LEU A 148 2.43 0.70 1.66
N LEU A 149 1.46 1.54 1.30
CA LEU A 149 1.02 2.66 2.13
C LEU A 149 0.44 2.18 3.46
N THR A 150 -0.31 1.08 3.47
CA THR A 150 -0.84 0.47 4.71
C THR A 150 0.27 -0.02 5.63
N LEU A 151 1.32 -0.66 5.07
CA LEU A 151 2.49 -1.10 5.84
C LEU A 151 3.24 0.08 6.44
N THR A 152 3.48 1.13 5.65
CA THR A 152 4.18 2.36 6.08
C THR A 152 3.38 3.07 7.17
N ARG A 153 2.07 3.23 6.97
CA ARG A 153 1.15 3.86 7.94
C ARG A 153 1.13 3.11 9.25
N ARG A 154 1.20 1.77 9.24
CA ARG A 154 1.30 0.98 10.48
C ARG A 154 2.55 1.33 11.29
N THR A 155 3.69 1.53 10.62
CA THR A 155 4.91 2.02 11.29
C THR A 155 4.67 3.42 11.87
N LEU A 156 3.99 4.29 11.11
CA LEU A 156 3.70 5.66 11.53
C LEU A 156 2.76 5.74 12.75
N VAL A 157 1.77 4.85 12.85
CA VAL A 157 0.91 4.71 14.04
C VAL A 157 1.72 4.27 15.26
N ASN A 158 2.72 3.39 15.09
CA ASN A 158 3.59 3.00 16.20
C ASN A 158 4.44 4.18 16.69
N GLU A 159 4.98 5.01 15.78
CA GLU A 159 5.67 6.25 16.14
C GLU A 159 4.74 7.23 16.88
N ALA A 160 3.50 7.37 16.43
CA ALA A 160 2.50 8.18 17.12
C ALA A 160 2.23 7.68 18.55
N ARG A 161 2.20 6.35 18.75
CA ARG A 161 2.04 5.73 20.09
C ARG A 161 3.21 6.01 21.01
N VAL A 162 4.44 5.97 20.51
CA VAL A 162 5.64 6.35 21.28
C VAL A 162 5.55 7.80 21.78
N ARG A 163 4.88 8.67 21.01
CA ARG A 163 4.62 10.07 21.40
C ARG A 163 3.40 10.28 22.29
N GLY A 164 2.72 9.20 22.68
CA GLY A 164 1.50 9.23 23.49
C GLY A 164 0.22 9.54 22.72
N GLY A 165 0.25 9.49 21.38
CA GLY A 165 -0.94 9.50 20.53
C GLY A 165 -1.53 8.11 20.33
N ASN A 166 -2.80 8.02 19.93
CA ASN A 166 -3.44 6.77 19.54
C ASN A 166 -3.96 6.79 18.09
N ALA A 167 -3.88 7.93 17.41
CA ALA A 167 -4.33 8.12 16.06
C ALA A 167 -3.44 9.09 15.26
N LEU A 168 -3.65 9.11 13.95
CA LEU A 168 -3.02 10.02 13.01
C LEU A 168 -4.03 11.05 12.51
N VAL A 169 -3.57 12.29 12.35
CA VAL A 169 -4.32 13.43 11.79
C VAL A 169 -3.50 14.11 10.71
N ASP A 170 -4.15 14.86 9.83
CA ASP A 170 -3.50 15.65 8.78
C ASP A 170 -2.50 14.81 7.96
N GLU A 171 -2.92 13.58 7.64
CA GLU A 171 -2.12 12.58 6.96
C GLU A 171 -1.84 13.04 5.52
N THR A 172 -0.58 12.95 5.11
CA THR A 172 -0.11 13.14 3.74
C THR A 172 0.83 12.03 3.36
N TRP A 173 0.75 11.60 2.11
CA TRP A 173 1.68 10.62 1.58
C TRP A 173 2.04 10.93 0.15
N GLU A 174 3.24 10.49 -0.21
CA GLU A 174 3.76 10.47 -1.56
C GLU A 174 4.45 9.13 -1.76
N TYR A 175 4.30 8.55 -2.95
CA TYR A 175 5.15 7.44 -3.35
C TYR A 175 5.65 7.60 -4.78
N THR A 176 6.83 7.05 -5.03
CA THR A 176 7.45 7.02 -6.34
C THR A 176 7.84 5.59 -6.70
N VAL A 177 7.40 5.12 -7.86
CA VAL A 177 7.78 3.81 -8.40
C VAL A 177 8.85 3.98 -9.48
N SER A 178 9.92 3.20 -9.35
CA SER A 178 11.00 3.11 -10.32
C SER A 178 11.20 1.65 -10.74
N LYS A 179 11.46 1.40 -12.03
CA LYS A 179 11.72 0.05 -12.55
C LYS A 179 13.17 -0.35 -12.28
N ARG A 180 13.39 -1.59 -11.82
CA ARG A 180 14.69 -2.20 -11.54
C ARG A 180 14.81 -3.53 -12.27
N GLY A 181 15.62 -3.60 -13.32
CA GLY A 181 15.82 -4.85 -14.08
C GLY A 181 14.58 -5.27 -14.88
N LYS A 182 14.39 -6.60 -15.03
CA LYS A 182 13.32 -7.17 -15.88
C LYS A 182 11.94 -7.09 -15.21
N SER A 183 11.83 -7.60 -13.98
CA SER A 183 10.59 -7.70 -13.19
C SER A 183 10.63 -6.95 -11.85
N GLY A 184 11.77 -6.36 -11.49
CA GLY A 184 11.92 -5.65 -10.21
C GLY A 184 11.42 -4.21 -10.27
N TYR A 185 10.97 -3.72 -9.12
CA TYR A 185 10.54 -2.36 -8.87
C TYR A 185 11.11 -1.88 -7.55
N THR A 186 11.47 -0.61 -7.50
CA THR A 186 11.81 0.08 -6.25
C THR A 186 10.77 1.16 -6.00
N VAL A 187 10.11 1.07 -4.86
CA VAL A 187 9.08 2.02 -4.42
C VAL A 187 9.64 2.79 -3.23
N LYS A 188 9.62 4.12 -3.33
CA LYS A 188 9.89 5.00 -2.19
C LYS A 188 8.56 5.56 -1.70
N VAL A 189 8.34 5.53 -0.39
CA VAL A 189 7.15 6.05 0.26
C VAL A 189 7.58 7.08 1.29
N ASP A 190 7.06 8.29 1.15
CA ASP A 190 7.18 9.38 2.10
C ASP A 190 5.81 9.58 2.74
N TYR A 191 5.70 9.34 4.05
CA TYR A 191 4.44 9.42 4.79
C TYR A 191 4.61 10.37 5.98
N SER A 192 3.77 11.40 6.07
CA SER A 192 3.74 12.33 7.21
C SER A 192 2.34 12.46 7.79
N ALA A 193 2.29 12.73 9.09
CA ALA A 193 1.03 12.99 9.80
C ALA A 193 1.31 13.75 11.11
N GLY A 194 0.26 14.26 11.73
CA GLY A 194 0.26 14.61 13.15
C GLY A 194 -0.12 13.41 14.01
N ALA A 195 0.60 13.16 15.10
CA ALA A 195 0.16 12.26 16.14
C ALA A 195 -0.87 12.97 17.03
N ALA A 196 -1.98 12.31 17.32
CA ALA A 196 -3.03 12.82 18.19
C ALA A 196 -3.53 11.75 19.16
N PHE A 197 -4.01 12.20 20.31
CA PHE A 197 -4.79 11.40 21.25
C PHE A 197 -6.26 11.75 21.10
N VAL A 198 -7.06 10.73 20.81
CA VAL A 198 -8.48 10.83 20.46
C VAL A 198 -9.29 9.99 21.44
N THR A 199 -10.47 10.48 21.83
CA THR A 199 -11.42 9.78 22.71
C THR A 199 -12.82 9.71 22.11
N GLY A 200 -13.66 8.80 22.62
CA GLY A 200 -15.06 8.62 22.19
C GLY A 200 -15.32 7.35 21.37
N ASP A 201 -16.56 7.17 20.94
CA ASP A 201 -16.95 6.08 20.05
C ASP A 201 -16.28 6.28 18.68
N GLY A 202 -15.31 5.41 18.36
CA GLY A 202 -14.42 5.62 17.20
C GLY A 202 -13.02 6.13 17.57
N ALA A 203 -12.61 6.07 18.85
CA ALA A 203 -11.24 6.35 19.32
C ALA A 203 -10.19 5.31 18.87
N HIS A 204 -10.41 4.67 17.74
CA HIS A 204 -9.50 3.71 17.14
C HIS A 204 -9.10 4.18 15.75
N ASP A 205 -7.80 4.12 15.52
CA ASP A 205 -7.23 4.37 14.21
C ASP A 205 -7.86 3.43 13.15
N PRO A 206 -8.36 3.96 12.01
CA PRO A 206 -9.08 3.17 11.01
C PRO A 206 -8.18 2.21 10.21
N GLN A 207 -6.86 2.17 10.48
CA GLN A 207 -5.86 1.32 9.86
C GLN A 207 -5.81 1.38 8.32
N LYS A 208 -6.38 2.42 7.72
CA LYS A 208 -6.43 2.65 6.27
C LYS A 208 -5.75 3.98 5.96
N PRO A 209 -4.91 4.06 4.92
CA PRO A 209 -4.37 5.35 4.50
C PRO A 209 -5.48 6.28 3.99
N VAL A 210 -5.35 7.58 4.27
CA VAL A 210 -6.28 8.60 3.77
C VAL A 210 -6.18 8.77 2.25
N ALA A 211 -7.24 9.30 1.64
CA ALA A 211 -7.26 9.75 0.24
C ALA A 211 -6.75 8.71 -0.78
N ILE A 212 -6.90 7.42 -0.49
CA ILE A 212 -6.63 6.38 -1.49
C ILE A 212 -7.76 6.39 -2.51
N ASP A 213 -7.41 6.86 -3.70
CA ASP A 213 -8.21 6.66 -4.90
C ASP A 213 -7.51 5.60 -5.76
N ILE A 214 -8.07 4.38 -5.77
CA ILE A 214 -7.49 3.22 -6.48
C ILE A 214 -7.28 3.54 -7.96
N ALA A 215 -8.14 4.36 -8.57
CA ALA A 215 -8.02 4.75 -9.97
C ALA A 215 -6.84 5.72 -10.20
N LYS A 216 -6.46 6.51 -9.18
CA LYS A 216 -5.31 7.43 -9.24
C LYS A 216 -4.00 6.77 -8.83
N THR A 217 -4.06 5.79 -7.92
CA THR A 217 -2.88 4.99 -7.55
C THR A 217 -2.51 4.11 -8.74
N LYS A 218 -1.59 4.58 -9.58
CA LYS A 218 -1.09 3.87 -10.77
C LYS A 218 -0.26 2.65 -10.36
N GLY A 219 -0.91 1.65 -9.78
CA GLY A 219 -0.33 0.37 -9.42
C GLY A 219 0.13 -0.40 -10.66
N ILE A 220 1.02 -1.36 -10.45
CA ILE A 220 1.47 -2.28 -11.49
C ILE A 220 0.73 -3.58 -11.24
N ASN A 221 -0.09 -3.99 -12.21
CA ASN A 221 -0.93 -5.18 -12.11
C ASN A 221 -0.09 -6.46 -11.96
N GLY A 222 -0.57 -7.39 -11.13
CA GLY A 222 0.04 -8.69 -10.89
C GLY A 222 0.13 -9.02 -9.40
N LEU A 223 0.82 -10.11 -9.06
CA LEU A 223 1.07 -10.50 -7.67
C LEU A 223 2.34 -9.80 -7.16
N MET A 224 2.19 -8.90 -6.20
CA MET A 224 3.34 -8.18 -5.63
C MET A 224 4.07 -9.03 -4.60
N THR A 225 5.36 -9.25 -4.83
CA THR A 225 6.29 -9.85 -3.85
C THR A 225 7.25 -8.79 -3.34
N VAL A 226 7.22 -8.49 -2.04
CA VAL A 226 8.19 -7.57 -1.42
C VAL A 226 9.44 -8.36 -1.05
N THR A 227 10.57 -8.07 -1.71
CA THR A 227 11.85 -8.74 -1.48
C THR A 227 12.70 -8.07 -0.41
N SER A 228 12.56 -6.74 -0.26
CA SER A 228 13.25 -5.98 0.79
C SER A 228 12.44 -4.77 1.25
N ARG A 229 12.66 -4.35 2.50
CA ARG A 229 12.13 -3.15 3.13
C ARG A 229 13.24 -2.47 3.92
N HIS A 230 13.42 -1.16 3.69
CA HIS A 230 14.44 -0.32 4.32
C HIS A 230 13.84 0.96 4.88
#